data_AF-A0A2M7MKC7-F1
#
_entry.id   AF-A0A2M7MKC7-F1
#
_cell.length_a   1.000
_cell.length_b   1.000
_cell.length_c   1.000
_cell.angle_alpha   90.00
_cell.angle_beta   90.00
_cell.angle_gamma   90.00
#
_symmetry.space_group_name_H-M   'P 1'
#
loop_
_entity.id
_entity.type
_entity.pdbx_description
1 polymer ?
#
loop_
_entity_poly.entity_id
_entity_poly.type
_entity_poly.pdbx_seq_one_letter_code
_entity_poly.pdbx_strand_id
1 'polypeptide(L)'
;MFYFLSILFFFFQTNGKISVENQWIRNAGKGMNTAFFAEVKNNSSKTDTLYKVASPLARLVQVHETFEENGMMGMREAGKLEIKHDETLQLKPRSFHVMLIGLKKDLKEGQIGEVTLFFKHAGAIKVKAKVKNMIR
;
A
#
# COMPACT_ATOMS: atom_id res chain seq x y z
N MET A 1 34.65 -2.16 -27.62
CA MET A 1 33.73 -1.19 -26.99
C MET A 1 32.33 -1.82 -27.02
N PHE A 2 31.97 -2.63 -26.03
CA PHE A 2 30.66 -3.32 -26.00
C PHE A 2 29.68 -2.52 -25.14
N TYR A 3 28.69 -1.91 -25.78
CA TYR A 3 27.58 -1.24 -25.09
C TYR A 3 26.50 -2.26 -24.77
N PHE A 4 26.28 -2.53 -23.48
CA PHE A 4 25.18 -3.37 -23.01
C PHE A 4 23.94 -2.49 -22.82
N LEU A 5 22.99 -2.56 -23.76
CA LEU A 5 21.70 -1.88 -23.66
C LEU A 5 20.80 -2.68 -22.71
N SER A 6 20.73 -2.27 -21.45
CA SER A 6 19.80 -2.85 -20.48
C SER A 6 18.39 -2.34 -20.76
N ILE A 7 17.59 -3.11 -21.51
CA ILE A 7 16.15 -2.90 -21.65
C ILE A 7 15.49 -3.25 -20.30
N LEU A 8 15.03 -2.21 -19.60
CA LEU A 8 14.23 -2.37 -18.39
C LEU A 8 12.81 -2.78 -18.80
N PHE A 9 12.51 -4.07 -18.76
CA PHE A 9 11.16 -4.57 -18.94
C PHE A 9 10.28 -4.12 -17.76
N PHE A 10 9.45 -3.09 -17.98
CA PHE A 10 8.29 -2.83 -17.15
C PHE A 10 7.20 -3.83 -17.55
N PHE A 11 7.01 -4.89 -16.76
CA PHE A 11 5.80 -5.70 -16.84
C PHE A 11 4.61 -4.85 -16.36
N PHE A 12 3.84 -4.29 -17.29
CA PHE A 12 2.48 -3.85 -17.01
C PHE A 12 1.59 -5.10 -16.98
N GLN A 13 1.33 -5.62 -15.78
CA GLN A 13 0.32 -6.64 -15.59
C GLN A 13 -1.06 -5.95 -15.54
N THR A 14 -1.75 -5.82 -16.68
CA THR A 14 -3.13 -5.30 -16.73
C THR A 14 -4.12 -6.39 -16.34
N ASN A 15 -4.04 -6.89 -15.11
CA ASN A 15 -5.13 -7.65 -14.51
C ASN A 15 -5.91 -6.68 -13.62
N GLY A 16 -6.95 -6.08 -14.20
CA GLY A 16 -7.82 -5.11 -13.54
C GLY A 16 -7.47 -3.65 -13.85
N LYS A 17 -8.50 -2.82 -14.01
CA LYS A 17 -8.37 -1.36 -14.21
C LYS A 17 -8.11 -0.62 -12.88
N ILE A 18 -7.59 -1.31 -11.87
CA ILE A 18 -7.12 -0.67 -10.62
C ILE A 18 -5.69 -0.18 -10.87
N SER A 19 -5.44 1.13 -10.69
CA SER A 19 -4.08 1.68 -10.65
C SER A 19 -3.68 2.02 -9.22
N VAL A 20 -2.39 1.88 -8.91
CA VAL A 20 -1.80 2.26 -7.63
C VAL A 20 -0.70 3.27 -7.89
N GLU A 21 -0.85 4.46 -7.31
CA GLU A 21 -0.02 5.62 -7.57
C GLU A 21 0.50 6.22 -6.26
N ASN A 22 1.55 7.05 -6.36
CA ASN A 22 2.12 7.79 -5.23
C ASN A 22 2.47 6.94 -4.00
N GLN A 23 2.80 5.66 -4.23
CA GLN A 23 3.04 4.69 -3.17
C GLN A 23 4.36 4.92 -2.42
N TRP A 24 4.32 4.80 -1.10
CA TRP A 24 5.50 4.87 -0.25
C TRP A 24 5.30 4.13 1.08
N ILE A 25 6.40 3.83 1.76
CA ILE A 25 6.40 3.20 3.09
C ILE A 25 7.15 4.11 4.06
N ARG A 26 6.62 4.32 5.26
CA ARG A 26 7.36 5.04 6.29
C ARG A 26 8.51 4.18 6.84
N ASN A 27 9.69 4.76 6.99
CA ASN A 27 10.84 4.10 7.61
C ASN A 27 10.55 3.64 9.06
N ALA A 28 11.14 2.52 9.47
CA ALA A 28 11.06 2.00 10.84
C ALA A 28 12.08 0.86 11.05
N GLY A 29 12.42 0.60 12.31
CA GLY A 29 13.33 -0.48 12.70
C GLY A 29 12.66 -1.85 12.79
N LYS A 30 13.47 -2.92 12.81
CA LYS A 30 13.02 -4.29 13.09
C LYS A 30 12.19 -4.36 14.37
N GLY A 31 11.11 -5.12 14.33
CA GLY A 31 10.17 -5.30 15.44
C GLY A 31 9.14 -4.17 15.58
N MET A 32 9.37 -3.01 14.97
CA MET A 32 8.46 -1.87 15.03
C MET A 32 7.29 -2.01 14.04
N ASN A 33 6.27 -1.18 14.24
CA ASN A 33 5.16 -1.04 13.32
C ASN A 33 5.37 0.18 12.40
N THR A 34 5.00 0.05 11.14
CA THR A 34 5.00 1.17 10.19
C THR A 34 3.83 1.07 9.20
N ALA A 35 3.68 2.03 8.31
CA ALA A 35 2.56 2.06 7.36
C ALA A 35 3.04 2.21 5.91
N PHE A 36 2.28 1.58 5.03
CA PHE A 36 2.29 1.80 3.59
C PHE A 36 1.12 2.73 3.22
N PHE A 37 1.43 3.65 2.31
CA PHE A 37 0.54 4.69 1.81
C PHE A 37 0.55 4.68 0.28
N ALA A 38 -0.57 5.02 -0.35
CA ALA A 38 -0.75 5.07 -1.79
C ALA A 38 -2.10 5.72 -2.17
N GLU A 39 -2.25 6.04 -3.44
CA GLU A 39 -3.54 6.31 -4.08
C GLU A 39 -3.96 5.07 -4.88
N VAL A 40 -5.15 4.53 -4.61
CA VAL A 40 -5.68 3.38 -5.33
C VAL A 40 -6.89 3.83 -6.13
N LYS A 41 -6.77 3.87 -7.46
CA LYS A 41 -7.82 4.35 -8.35
C LYS A 41 -8.54 3.19 -9.02
N ASN A 42 -9.86 3.21 -9.00
CA ASN A 42 -10.67 2.26 -9.74
C ASN A 42 -11.11 2.84 -11.09
N ASN A 43 -10.30 2.63 -12.12
CA ASN A 43 -10.62 3.06 -13.48
C ASN A 43 -11.56 2.08 -14.21
N SER A 44 -12.16 1.12 -13.48
CA SER A 44 -13.11 0.15 -14.02
C SER A 44 -14.54 0.63 -13.91
N SER A 45 -15.43 0.15 -14.78
CA SER A 45 -16.86 0.49 -14.76
C SER A 45 -17.66 -0.22 -13.65
N LYS A 46 -16.99 -0.94 -12.73
CA LYS A 46 -17.62 -1.69 -11.63
C LYS A 46 -16.93 -1.35 -10.32
N THR A 47 -17.66 -1.41 -9.21
CA THR A 47 -17.06 -1.37 -7.87
C THR A 47 -16.12 -2.54 -7.68
N ASP A 48 -14.95 -2.31 -7.08
CA ASP A 48 -14.07 -3.36 -6.57
C ASP A 48 -13.95 -3.28 -5.05
N THR A 49 -13.46 -4.35 -4.41
CA THR A 49 -13.27 -4.39 -2.97
C THR A 49 -11.85 -4.84 -2.66
N LEU A 50 -11.07 -3.97 -2.00
CA LEU A 50 -9.84 -4.36 -1.32
C LEU A 50 -10.22 -5.18 -0.10
N TYR A 51 -9.96 -6.49 -0.12
CA TYR A 51 -10.40 -7.39 0.94
C TYR A 51 -9.27 -8.00 1.75
N LYS A 52 -8.02 -7.90 1.25
CA LYS A 52 -6.85 -8.43 1.93
C LYS A 52 -5.60 -7.65 1.52
N VAL A 53 -4.64 -7.61 2.43
CA VAL A 53 -3.31 -7.05 2.21
C VAL A 53 -2.26 -8.03 2.73
N ALA A 54 -1.08 -8.06 2.10
CA ALA A 54 0.04 -8.88 2.55
C ALA A 54 1.38 -8.23 2.23
N SER A 55 2.41 -8.61 2.98
CA SER A 55 3.78 -8.19 2.70
C SER A 55 4.77 -9.16 3.33
N PRO A 56 5.90 -9.48 2.65
CA PRO A 56 6.97 -10.24 3.28
C PRO A 56 7.67 -9.45 4.40
N LEU A 57 7.51 -8.11 4.43
CA LEU A 57 8.25 -7.21 5.31
C LEU A 57 7.86 -7.30 6.79
N ALA A 58 6.65 -7.76 7.09
CA ALA A 58 6.05 -7.71 8.43
C ALA A 58 5.46 -9.06 8.84
N ARG A 59 5.19 -9.22 10.14
CA ARG A 59 4.53 -10.43 10.68
C ARG A 59 3.04 -10.42 10.38
N LEU A 60 2.40 -9.25 10.49
CA LEU A 60 0.99 -9.05 10.22
C LEU A 60 0.82 -7.79 9.36
N VAL A 61 -0.16 -7.82 8.46
CA VAL A 61 -0.50 -6.70 7.58
C VAL A 61 -2.00 -6.52 7.58
N GLN A 62 -2.46 -5.30 7.85
CA GLN A 62 -3.88 -4.96 7.99
C GLN A 62 -4.18 -3.61 7.36
N VAL A 63 -5.44 -3.36 7.00
CA VAL A 63 -5.90 -2.02 6.63
C VAL A 63 -6.49 -1.37 7.87
N HIS A 64 -5.97 -0.22 8.26
CA HIS A 64 -6.45 0.53 9.42
C HIS A 64 -7.07 1.85 8.97
N GLU A 65 -8.06 2.33 9.72
CA GLU A 65 -8.60 3.68 9.63
C GLU A 65 -8.21 4.49 10.85
N THR A 66 -8.04 5.79 10.64
CA THR A 66 -7.97 6.75 11.75
C THR A 66 -9.39 7.24 12.01
N PHE A 67 -9.83 7.18 13.27
CA PHE A 67 -11.16 7.65 13.67
C PHE A 67 -11.03 8.68 14.79
N GLU A 68 -12.04 9.52 14.91
CA GLU A 68 -12.23 10.44 16.02
C GLU A 68 -13.52 10.05 16.75
N GLU A 69 -13.42 9.82 18.05
CA GLU A 69 -14.57 9.51 18.89
C GLU A 69 -14.42 10.27 20.20
N ASN A 70 -15.41 11.11 20.53
CA ASN A 70 -15.41 11.94 21.74
C ASN A 70 -14.15 12.80 21.92
N GLY A 71 -13.61 13.35 20.83
CA GLY A 71 -12.38 14.16 20.82
C GLY A 71 -11.09 13.36 21.00
N MET A 72 -11.15 12.03 21.05
CA MET A 72 -9.99 11.15 21.06
C MET A 72 -9.73 10.60 19.66
N MET A 73 -8.50 10.77 19.18
CA MET A 73 -8.04 10.19 17.93
C MET A 73 -7.54 8.76 18.17
N GLY A 74 -8.05 7.80 17.40
CA GLY A 74 -7.67 6.39 17.46
C GLY A 74 -7.33 5.80 16.10
N MET A 75 -6.81 4.57 16.12
CA MET A 75 -6.64 3.74 14.92
C MET A 75 -7.27 2.36 15.17
N ARG A 76 -8.00 1.84 14.18
CA ARG A 76 -8.60 0.49 14.24
C ARG A 76 -8.55 -0.18 12.87
N GLU A 77 -8.68 -1.49 12.86
CA GLU A 77 -8.79 -2.23 11.60
C GLU A 77 -10.09 -1.87 10.87
N ALA A 78 -9.96 -1.53 9.58
CA ALA A 78 -11.07 -1.12 8.72
C ALA A 78 -11.72 -2.30 7.96
N GLY A 79 -11.06 -3.46 7.94
CA GLY A 79 -11.53 -4.63 7.21
C GLY A 79 -11.49 -4.44 5.69
N LYS A 80 -12.63 -4.62 5.03
CA LYS A 80 -12.76 -4.55 3.57
C LYS A 80 -13.14 -3.14 3.15
N LEU A 81 -12.49 -2.63 2.10
CA LEU A 81 -12.78 -1.31 1.55
C LEU A 81 -13.34 -1.43 0.14
N GLU A 82 -14.53 -0.90 -0.07
CA GLU A 82 -15.12 -0.77 -1.40
C GLU A 82 -14.58 0.48 -2.10
N ILE A 83 -14.35 0.36 -3.41
CA ILE A 83 -13.88 1.44 -4.27
C ILE A 83 -14.81 1.45 -5.48
N LYS A 84 -15.70 2.43 -5.57
CA LYS A 84 -16.66 2.56 -6.66
C LYS A 84 -15.96 2.90 -7.97
N HIS A 85 -16.70 2.83 -9.08
CA HIS A 85 -16.21 3.30 -10.38
C HIS A 85 -15.74 4.75 -10.28
N ASP A 86 -14.56 5.04 -10.83
CA ASP A 86 -13.88 6.34 -10.86
C ASP A 86 -13.57 6.93 -9.48
N GLU A 87 -13.68 6.11 -8.42
CA GLU A 87 -13.29 6.49 -7.07
C GLU A 87 -11.80 6.26 -6.85
N THR A 88 -11.21 7.11 -6.02
CA THR A 88 -9.84 6.96 -5.52
C THR A 88 -9.86 6.71 -4.02
N LEU A 89 -9.42 5.53 -3.61
CA LEU A 89 -9.14 5.24 -2.21
C LEU A 89 -7.79 5.87 -1.81
N GLN A 90 -7.86 6.75 -0.81
CA GLN A 90 -6.70 7.47 -0.28
C GLN A 90 -6.12 6.73 0.93
N LEU A 91 -5.01 6.01 0.72
CA LEU A 91 -4.23 5.42 1.80
C LEU A 91 -3.17 6.44 2.25
N LYS A 92 -3.51 7.31 3.21
CA LYS A 92 -2.67 8.43 3.65
C LYS A 92 -2.64 8.58 5.18
N PRO A 93 -1.64 9.30 5.73
CA PRO A 93 -1.60 9.57 7.17
C PRO A 93 -2.90 10.21 7.67
N ARG A 94 -3.35 9.80 8.86
CA ARG A 94 -4.60 10.26 9.49
C ARG A 94 -5.88 9.91 8.72
N SER A 95 -5.82 8.94 7.81
CA SER A 95 -6.95 8.38 7.09
C SER A 95 -6.80 6.84 7.08
N PHE A 96 -7.22 6.18 6.00
CA PHE A 96 -6.90 4.78 5.78
C PHE A 96 -5.41 4.58 5.50
N HIS A 97 -4.85 3.46 5.94
CA HIS A 97 -3.47 3.09 5.64
C HIS A 97 -3.26 1.59 5.80
N VAL A 98 -2.24 1.04 5.12
CA VAL A 98 -1.89 -0.38 5.27
C VAL A 98 -0.83 -0.50 6.35
N MET A 99 -1.23 -1.01 7.51
CA MET A 99 -0.37 -1.19 8.67
C MET A 99 0.51 -2.43 8.50
N LEU A 100 1.83 -2.25 8.63
CA LEU A 100 2.86 -3.27 8.66
C LEU A 100 3.27 -3.49 10.12
N ILE A 101 2.79 -4.57 10.74
CA ILE A 101 2.95 -4.83 12.17
C ILE A 101 4.09 -5.83 12.40
N GLY A 102 5.03 -5.45 13.25
CA GLY A 102 6.20 -6.25 13.61
C GLY A 102 7.11 -6.49 12.40
N LEU A 103 7.82 -5.47 11.96
CA LEU A 103 8.78 -5.56 10.85
C LEU A 103 9.82 -6.65 11.09
N LYS A 104 10.11 -7.45 10.07
CA LYS A 104 11.10 -8.55 10.16
C LYS A 104 12.54 -8.06 10.06
N LYS A 105 12.75 -6.89 9.46
CA LYS A 105 14.04 -6.21 9.26
C LYS A 105 13.84 -4.70 9.25
N ASP A 106 14.94 -3.95 9.35
CA ASP A 106 14.91 -2.49 9.20
C ASP A 106 14.46 -2.10 7.80
N LEU A 107 13.59 -1.08 7.74
CA LEU A 107 13.22 -0.37 6.52
C LEU A 107 13.83 1.03 6.58
N LYS A 108 14.94 1.21 5.87
CA LYS A 108 15.69 2.47 5.80
C LYS A 108 15.26 3.28 4.58
N GLU A 109 15.35 4.59 4.68
CA GLU A 109 15.06 5.50 3.57
C GLU A 109 15.80 5.11 2.28
N GLY A 110 15.15 5.30 1.14
CA GLY A 110 15.68 4.96 -0.18
C GLY A 110 15.55 3.49 -0.57
N GLN A 111 15.27 2.59 0.39
CA GLN A 111 14.99 1.19 0.10
C GLN A 111 13.64 1.01 -0.61
N ILE A 112 13.43 -0.17 -1.20
CA ILE A 112 12.17 -0.55 -1.81
C ILE A 112 11.54 -1.69 -0.99
N GLY A 113 10.30 -1.48 -0.57
CA GLY A 113 9.46 -2.51 0.03
C GLY A 113 8.37 -2.98 -0.93
N GLU A 114 7.84 -4.19 -0.69
CA GLU A 114 6.75 -4.77 -1.45
C GLU A 114 5.51 -4.97 -0.55
N VAL A 115 4.35 -4.53 -1.04
CA VAL A 115 3.03 -4.78 -0.45
C VAL A 115 2.12 -5.33 -1.54
N THR A 116 1.34 -6.36 -1.25
CA THR A 116 0.33 -6.90 -2.16
C THR A 116 -1.04 -6.49 -1.69
N LEU A 117 -1.82 -5.89 -2.60
CA LEU A 117 -3.22 -5.53 -2.41
C LEU A 117 -4.09 -6.57 -3.13
N PHE A 118 -5.06 -7.16 -2.45
CA PHE A 118 -5.95 -8.17 -3.02
C PHE A 118 -7.35 -7.61 -3.21
N PHE A 119 -7.76 -7.54 -4.46
CA PHE A 119 -9.06 -7.06 -4.91
C PHE A 119 -9.95 -8.21 -5.35
N LYS A 120 -11.26 -8.09 -5.15
CA LYS A 120 -12.22 -9.15 -5.53
C LYS A 120 -12.25 -9.37 -7.05
N HIS A 121 -12.14 -8.30 -7.84
CA HIS A 121 -12.24 -8.38 -9.30
C HIS A 121 -10.90 -8.20 -10.00
N ALA A 122 -10.09 -7.22 -9.61
CA ALA A 122 -8.74 -7.02 -10.18
C ALA A 122 -7.72 -8.09 -9.73
N GLY A 123 -8.02 -8.85 -8.67
CA GLY A 123 -7.11 -9.86 -8.15
C GLY A 123 -5.95 -9.26 -7.35
N ALA A 124 -4.81 -9.93 -7.36
CA ALA A 124 -3.64 -9.52 -6.57
C ALA A 124 -2.75 -8.54 -7.34
N ILE A 125 -2.56 -7.36 -6.76
CA ILE A 125 -1.67 -6.31 -7.29
C ILE A 125 -0.47 -6.18 -6.36
N LYS A 126 0.71 -6.54 -6.87
CA LYS A 126 1.98 -6.33 -6.16
C LYS A 126 2.49 -4.93 -6.39
N VAL A 127 2.73 -4.22 -5.30
CA VAL A 127 3.14 -2.81 -5.31
C VAL A 127 4.52 -2.68 -4.69
N LYS A 128 5.47 -2.16 -5.48
CA LYS A 128 6.79 -1.75 -5.00
C LYS A 128 6.74 -0.27 -4.61
N ALA A 129 7.17 0.03 -3.39
CA ALA A 129 7.12 1.36 -2.82
C ALA A 129 8.47 1.77 -2.24
N LYS A 130 8.86 3.03 -2.47
CA LYS A 130 10.06 3.61 -1.85
C LYS A 130 9.81 3.85 -0.37
N VAL A 131 10.77 3.49 0.46
CA VAL A 131 10.80 3.84 1.87
C VAL A 131 11.25 5.29 1.99
N LYS A 132 10.47 6.10 2.71
CA LYS A 132 10.75 7.52 2.94
C LYS A 132 10.66 7.82 4.43
N ASN A 133 11.39 8.84 4.86
CA ASN A 133 11.11 9.43 6.16
C ASN A 133 9.78 10.17 6.09
N MET A 134 8.97 10.06 7.13
CA MET A 134 7.80 10.92 7.27
C MET A 134 8.31 12.30 7.65
N ILE A 135 8.52 13.15 6.64
CA ILE A 135 8.88 14.56 6.86
C ILE A 135 7.65 15.21 7.51
N ARG A 136 7.89 15.82 8.67
CA ARG A 136 6.90 16.58 9.43
C ARG A 136 6.61 17.92 8.77
#